data_AF-A0A2T8HPU4-F1
#
_entry.id   AF-A0A2T8HPU4-F1
#
_cell.length_a   1.000
_cell.length_b   1.000
_cell.length_c   1.000
_cell.angle_alpha   90.00
_cell.angle_beta   90.00
_cell.angle_gamma   90.00
#
_symmetry.space_group_name_H-M   'P 1'
#
loop_
_entity.id
_entity.type
_entity.pdbx_description
1 polymer ?
#
loop_
_entity_poly.entity_id
_entity_poly.type
_entity_poly.pdbx_seq_one_letter_code
_entity_poly.pdbx_strand_id
1 'polypeptide(L)'
;MQSDHGVALTIAGVPSLRDDILTEPSGETYRRFREFNLSMIRRGSRSAILFGSNFVKSAEKLGVSAREEDEFAERILFAEHGQVGRSIALAKEILRDAVSRKRDELSLAHAERVFRKINGDLEMTPFHFDDWSAVKRELEAIGWGQ
;
A
#
# COMPACT_ATOMS: atom_id res chain seq x y z
N MET A 1 27.03 -8.93 -38.64
CA MET A 1 25.85 -8.22 -38.11
C MET A 1 26.13 -7.88 -36.66
N GLN A 2 26.36 -6.59 -36.38
CA GLN A 2 26.40 -6.05 -35.02
C GLN A 2 25.08 -6.39 -34.34
N SER A 3 25.14 -6.91 -33.12
CA SER A 3 23.98 -7.33 -32.33
C SER A 3 22.97 -6.19 -32.22
N ASP A 4 21.74 -6.45 -32.68
CA ASP A 4 20.58 -5.60 -32.48
C ASP A 4 20.47 -5.16 -31.01
N HIS A 5 20.08 -3.91 -30.80
CA HIS A 5 19.92 -3.31 -29.47
C HIS A 5 19.12 -4.23 -28.55
N GLY A 6 19.73 -4.64 -27.42
CA GLY A 6 19.07 -5.51 -26.45
C GLY A 6 17.80 -4.84 -25.91
N VAL A 7 16.65 -5.43 -26.16
CA VAL A 7 15.36 -4.97 -25.63
C VAL A 7 15.18 -5.55 -24.23
N ALA A 8 14.97 -4.68 -23.23
CA ALA A 8 14.51 -5.09 -21.91
C ALA A 8 12.98 -5.05 -21.88
N LEU A 9 12.35 -6.19 -21.61
CA LEU A 9 10.89 -6.29 -21.45
C LEU A 9 10.55 -6.52 -19.97
N THR A 10 9.73 -5.63 -19.41
CA THR A 10 9.13 -5.78 -18.08
C THR A 10 7.63 -5.90 -18.25
N ILE A 11 7.05 -6.99 -17.73
CA ILE A 11 5.60 -7.24 -17.76
C ILE A 11 5.12 -7.27 -16.32
N ALA A 12 4.12 -6.46 -15.99
CA ALA A 12 3.52 -6.38 -14.65
C ALA A 12 2.04 -6.00 -14.74
N GLY A 13 1.26 -6.33 -13.71
CA GLY A 13 -0.15 -5.90 -13.59
C GLY A 13 -1.16 -6.71 -14.41
N VAL A 14 -0.78 -7.88 -14.91
CA VAL A 14 -1.66 -8.79 -15.66
C VAL A 14 -2.06 -9.95 -14.73
N PRO A 15 -3.34 -10.05 -14.30
CA PRO A 15 -3.76 -11.03 -13.29
C PRO A 15 -3.50 -12.49 -13.68
N SER A 16 -3.69 -12.84 -14.96
CA SER A 16 -3.50 -14.19 -15.49
C SER A 16 -2.05 -14.50 -15.88
N LEU A 17 -1.13 -13.52 -15.79
CA LEU A 17 0.19 -13.61 -16.41
C LEU A 17 0.97 -14.85 -15.98
N ARG A 18 0.92 -15.17 -14.69
CA ARG A 18 1.62 -16.32 -14.16
C ARG A 18 1.06 -17.62 -14.74
N ASP A 19 -0.26 -17.76 -14.75
CA ASP A 19 -0.92 -18.96 -15.24
C ASP A 19 -0.73 -19.10 -16.77
N ASP A 20 -0.81 -17.99 -17.50
CA ASP A 20 -0.55 -17.93 -18.93
C ASP A 20 0.90 -18.30 -19.26
N ILE A 21 1.88 -17.84 -18.47
CA ILE A 21 3.30 -18.22 -18.62
C ILE A 21 3.52 -19.70 -18.32
N LEU A 22 2.85 -20.24 -17.29
CA LEU A 22 3.00 -21.64 -16.88
C LEU A 22 2.31 -22.62 -17.84
N THR A 23 1.27 -22.18 -18.55
CA THR A 23 0.50 -22.98 -19.52
C THR A 23 0.98 -22.83 -20.95
N GLU A 24 1.95 -21.94 -21.20
CA GLU A 24 2.58 -21.69 -22.49
C GLU A 24 3.27 -22.97 -23.02
N PRO A 25 2.88 -23.51 -24.20
CA PRO A 25 3.31 -24.84 -24.64
C PRO A 25 4.83 -25.04 -24.82
N SER A 26 5.59 -24.00 -25.17
CA SER A 26 7.04 -24.11 -25.38
C SER A 26 7.85 -23.99 -24.08
N GLY A 27 7.27 -23.40 -23.04
CA GLY A 27 7.95 -23.08 -21.77
C GLY A 27 9.08 -22.05 -21.90
N GLU A 28 9.29 -21.46 -23.09
CA GLU A 28 10.39 -20.54 -23.35
C GLU A 28 10.21 -19.21 -22.61
N THR A 29 8.97 -18.76 -22.39
CA THR A 29 8.71 -17.54 -21.63
C THR A 29 9.15 -17.71 -20.17
N TYR A 30 8.76 -18.81 -19.51
CA TYR A 30 9.17 -19.08 -18.13
C TYR A 30 10.70 -19.17 -17.98
N ARG A 31 11.40 -19.75 -18.96
CA ARG A 31 12.87 -19.88 -18.93
C ARG A 31 13.62 -18.57 -19.14
N ARG A 32 13.06 -17.63 -19.91
CA ARG A 32 13.74 -16.39 -20.30
C ARG A 32 13.46 -15.23 -19.35
N PHE A 33 12.33 -15.24 -18.66
CA PHE A 33 11.95 -14.16 -17.76
C PHE A 33 12.33 -14.48 -16.32
N ARG A 34 12.84 -13.46 -15.62
CA ARG A 34 13.08 -13.54 -14.19
C ARG A 34 11.87 -13.00 -13.44
N GLU A 35 11.28 -13.83 -12.60
CA GLU A 35 10.14 -13.43 -11.78
C GLU A 35 10.59 -12.56 -10.60
N PHE A 36 9.87 -11.46 -10.40
CA PHE A 36 10.00 -10.60 -9.24
C PHE A 36 8.66 -10.52 -8.53
N ASN A 37 8.61 -11.02 -7.30
CA ASN A 37 7.44 -10.94 -6.45
C ASN A 37 7.60 -9.77 -5.48
N LEU A 38 6.58 -8.91 -5.39
CA LEU A 38 6.53 -7.89 -4.35
C LEU A 38 6.25 -8.58 -3.02
N SER A 39 7.21 -8.51 -2.10
CA SER A 39 7.05 -9.04 -0.75
C SER A 39 6.21 -8.09 0.11
N MET A 40 5.58 -8.64 1.14
CA MET A 40 4.91 -7.84 2.15
C MET A 40 5.91 -6.94 2.87
N ILE A 41 5.52 -5.68 3.07
CA ILE A 41 6.26 -4.73 3.91
C ILE A 41 6.07 -5.15 5.36
N ARG A 42 7.13 -5.72 5.95
CA ARG A 42 7.12 -6.10 7.37
C ARG A 42 7.24 -4.86 8.25
N ARG A 43 6.55 -4.86 9.38
CA ARG A 43 6.68 -3.81 10.40
C ARG A 43 8.13 -3.70 10.88
N GLY A 44 8.57 -2.47 11.16
CA GLY A 44 9.95 -2.17 11.57
C GLY A 44 11.01 -2.40 10.49
N SER A 45 10.64 -2.88 9.30
CA SER A 45 11.61 -3.06 8.21
C SER A 45 12.02 -1.72 7.59
N ARG A 46 13.16 -1.71 6.90
CA ARG A 46 13.59 -0.56 6.08
C ARG A 46 12.53 -0.13 5.07
N SER A 47 11.76 -1.07 4.52
CA SER A 47 10.67 -0.76 3.58
C SER A 47 9.51 -0.04 4.26
N ALA A 48 9.19 -0.35 5.52
CA ALA A 48 8.16 0.37 6.28
C ALA A 48 8.59 1.83 6.55
N ILE A 49 9.86 2.03 6.92
CA ILE A 49 10.44 3.36 7.11
C ILE A 49 10.40 4.16 5.80
N LEU A 50 10.80 3.54 4.68
CA LEU A 50 10.74 4.18 3.36
C LEU A 50 9.31 4.51 2.94
N PHE A 51 8.35 3.63 3.21
CA PHE A 51 6.94 3.88 2.95
C PHE A 51 6.46 5.12 3.72
N GLY A 52 6.74 5.21 5.01
CA GLY A 52 6.37 6.37 5.82
C GLY A 52 7.02 7.67 5.35
N SER A 53 8.33 7.66 5.07
CA SER A 53 9.02 8.84 4.52
C SER A 53 8.42 9.31 3.20
N ASN A 54 8.09 8.38 2.30
CA ASN A 54 7.49 8.71 1.01
C ASN A 54 6.05 9.20 1.15
N PHE A 55 5.28 8.66 2.11
CA PHE A 55 3.93 9.12 2.40
C PHE A 55 3.94 10.59 2.85
N VAL A 56 4.77 10.93 3.84
CA VAL A 56 4.90 12.32 4.35
C VAL A 56 5.34 13.27 3.24
N LYS A 57 6.39 12.93 2.48
CA LYS A 57 6.85 13.74 1.33
C LYS A 57 5.76 13.94 0.26
N SER A 58 4.92 12.93 0.06
CA SER A 58 3.81 13.02 -0.90
C SER A 58 2.73 13.96 -0.39
N ALA A 59 2.39 13.90 0.90
CA ALA A 59 1.45 14.82 1.53
C ALA A 59 1.95 16.28 1.44
N GLU A 60 3.20 16.52 1.82
CA GLU A 60 3.85 17.85 1.73
C GLU A 60 3.81 18.41 0.31
N LYS A 61 4.14 17.59 -0.69
CA LYS A 61 4.11 18.00 -2.11
C LYS A 61 2.71 18.34 -2.60
N LEU A 62 1.68 17.77 -1.97
CA LEU A 62 0.28 18.06 -2.25
C LEU A 62 -0.28 19.22 -1.42
N GLY A 63 0.55 19.84 -0.56
CA GLY A 63 0.13 20.94 0.33
C GLY A 63 -0.72 20.47 1.49
N VAL A 64 -0.63 19.20 1.89
CA VAL A 64 -1.37 18.62 3.02
C VAL A 64 -0.37 18.18 4.10
N SER A 65 -0.54 18.65 5.33
CA SER A 65 0.26 18.15 6.46
C SER A 65 -0.29 16.83 6.98
N ALA A 66 0.61 15.96 7.45
CA ALA A 66 0.28 14.77 8.21
C ALA A 66 0.97 14.87 9.57
N ARG A 67 0.20 14.76 10.65
CA ARG A 67 0.73 14.74 12.01
C ARG A 67 1.53 13.46 12.23
N GLU A 68 2.68 13.59 12.88
CA GLU A 68 3.54 12.44 13.18
C GLU A 68 2.85 11.50 14.17
N GLU A 69 2.15 12.08 15.15
CA GLU A 69 1.37 11.40 16.18
C GLU A 69 0.17 10.61 15.66
N ASP A 70 -0.29 10.86 14.43
CA ASP A 70 -1.39 10.10 13.84
C ASP A 70 -0.93 8.75 13.24
N GLU A 71 0.39 8.56 13.06
CA GLU A 71 1.00 7.30 12.62
C GLU A 71 0.40 6.73 11.32
N PHE A 72 -0.05 7.60 10.40
CA PHE A 72 -0.74 7.21 9.17
C PHE A 72 -0.03 6.09 8.40
N ALA A 73 1.29 6.15 8.30
CA ALA A 73 2.06 5.15 7.58
C ALA A 73 1.93 3.75 8.20
N GLU A 74 2.00 3.65 9.53
CA GLU A 74 1.86 2.38 10.21
C GLU A 74 0.43 1.87 10.14
N ARG A 75 -0.55 2.76 10.32
CA ARG A 75 -1.99 2.43 10.20
C ARG A 75 -2.35 1.92 8.81
N ILE A 76 -1.84 2.55 7.75
CA ILE A 76 -2.06 2.11 6.36
C ILE A 76 -1.45 0.74 6.10
N LEU A 77 -0.20 0.52 6.52
CA LEU A 77 0.46 -0.79 6.36
C LEU A 77 -0.26 -1.88 7.16
N PHE A 78 -0.75 -1.56 8.36
CA PHE A 78 -1.53 -2.48 9.18
C PHE A 78 -2.88 -2.82 8.52
N ALA A 79 -3.58 -1.80 8.01
CA ALA A 79 -4.88 -1.96 7.35
C ALA A 79 -4.83 -2.92 6.16
N GLU A 80 -3.73 -2.91 5.41
CA GLU A 80 -3.57 -3.70 4.19
C GLU A 80 -2.58 -4.87 4.36
N HIS A 81 -2.32 -5.29 5.60
CA HIS A 81 -1.45 -6.43 5.94
C HIS A 81 -0.05 -6.36 5.29
N GLY A 82 0.48 -5.14 5.12
CA GLY A 82 1.76 -4.88 4.48
C GLY A 82 1.80 -5.17 2.98
N GLN A 83 0.66 -5.47 2.33
CA GLN A 83 0.61 -5.66 0.89
C GLN A 83 0.91 -4.34 0.17
N VAL A 84 2.05 -4.27 -0.52
CA VAL A 84 2.59 -3.03 -1.12
C VAL A 84 1.56 -2.32 -2.00
N GLY A 85 0.96 -3.06 -2.94
CA GLY A 85 0.02 -2.48 -3.91
C GLY A 85 -1.21 -1.88 -3.23
N ARG A 86 -1.81 -2.63 -2.29
CA ARG A 86 -3.00 -2.20 -1.55
C ARG A 86 -2.69 -1.03 -0.60
N SER A 87 -1.55 -1.08 0.09
CA SER A 87 -1.08 -0.01 0.97
C SER A 87 -0.87 1.30 0.21
N ILE A 88 -0.24 1.25 -0.97
CA ILE A 88 -0.06 2.42 -1.83
C ILE A 88 -1.40 2.93 -2.36
N ALA A 89 -2.31 2.02 -2.75
CA ALA A 89 -3.64 2.40 -3.20
C ALA A 89 -4.40 3.16 -2.10
N LEU A 90 -4.49 2.60 -0.89
CA LEU A 90 -5.14 3.24 0.25
C LEU A 90 -4.50 4.60 0.60
N ALA A 91 -3.17 4.68 0.65
CA ALA A 91 -2.46 5.93 0.89
C ALA A 91 -2.82 7.01 -0.13
N LYS A 92 -2.86 6.65 -1.42
CA LYS A 92 -3.24 7.58 -2.50
C LYS A 92 -4.69 8.02 -2.37
N GLU A 93 -5.59 7.11 -2.01
CA GLU A 93 -7.01 7.42 -1.82
C GLU A 93 -7.23 8.42 -0.68
N ILE A 94 -6.53 8.24 0.45
CA ILE A 94 -6.56 9.16 1.59
C ILE A 94 -6.06 10.55 1.17
N LEU A 95 -4.90 10.62 0.51
CA LEU A 95 -4.34 11.89 0.03
C LEU A 95 -5.24 12.55 -1.03
N ARG A 96 -5.80 11.76 -1.95
CA ARG A 96 -6.68 12.26 -3.01
C ARG A 96 -7.96 12.86 -2.44
N ASP A 97 -8.60 12.21 -1.47
CA ASP A 97 -9.82 12.74 -0.85
C ASP A 97 -9.51 14.03 -0.05
N ALA A 98 -8.36 14.09 0.64
CA ALA A 98 -7.92 15.30 1.35
C ALA A 98 -7.73 16.49 0.39
N VAL A 99 -6.98 16.29 -0.70
CA VAL A 99 -6.74 17.31 -1.74
C VAL A 99 -8.05 17.73 -2.40
N SER A 100 -8.90 16.76 -2.76
CA SER A 100 -10.19 17.03 -3.43
C SER A 100 -11.13 17.85 -2.54
N ARG A 101 -11.02 17.69 -1.23
CA ARG A 101 -11.77 18.46 -0.22
C ARG A 101 -11.06 19.73 0.25
N LYS A 102 -9.92 20.11 -0.36
CA LYS A 102 -9.13 21.29 -0.02
C LYS A 102 -8.76 21.33 1.46
N ARG A 103 -8.28 20.19 1.98
CA ARG A 103 -7.77 20.10 3.35
C ARG A 103 -6.29 20.45 3.38
N ASP A 104 -5.92 21.27 4.35
CA ASP A 104 -4.52 21.61 4.60
C ASP A 104 -3.84 20.58 5.52
N GLU A 105 -4.62 19.74 6.19
CA GLU A 105 -4.16 18.74 7.16
C GLU A 105 -4.99 17.43 7.05
N LEU A 106 -4.32 16.29 7.15
CA LEU A 106 -4.95 14.97 7.27
C LEU A 106 -5.54 14.77 8.66
N SER A 107 -6.61 13.98 8.75
CA SER A 107 -7.15 13.52 10.02
C SER A 107 -7.53 12.05 9.99
N LEU A 108 -7.42 11.38 11.13
CA LEU A 108 -7.81 9.98 11.29
C LEU A 108 -9.28 9.74 10.89
N ALA A 109 -10.18 10.62 11.32
CA ALA A 109 -11.60 10.55 10.94
C ALA A 109 -11.82 10.63 9.41
N HIS A 110 -10.97 11.39 8.70
CA HIS A 110 -11.05 11.45 7.25
C HIS A 110 -10.55 10.14 6.60
N ALA A 111 -9.40 9.65 7.04
CA ALA A 111 -8.84 8.39 6.55
C ALA A 111 -9.75 7.20 6.85
N GLU A 112 -10.41 7.18 8.00
CA GLU A 112 -11.40 6.17 8.37
C GLU A 112 -12.57 6.13 7.38
N ARG A 113 -13.13 7.29 7.00
CA ARG A 113 -14.21 7.33 6.01
C ARG A 113 -13.78 6.80 4.65
N VAL A 114 -12.56 7.13 4.21
CA VAL A 114 -11.99 6.61 2.96
C VAL A 114 -11.83 5.09 3.06
N PHE A 115 -11.29 4.60 4.17
CA PHE A 115 -11.10 3.18 4.41
C PHE A 115 -12.41 2.39 4.40
N ARG A 116 -13.43 2.86 5.13
CA ARG A 116 -14.76 2.24 5.17
C ARG A 116 -15.45 2.24 3.81
N LYS A 117 -15.27 3.29 3.01
CA LYS A 117 -15.80 3.34 1.64
C LYS A 117 -15.22 2.22 0.76
N ILE A 118 -13.97 1.82 0.99
CA ILE A 118 -13.28 0.79 0.21
C ILE A 118 -13.58 -0.61 0.77
N ASN A 119 -13.58 -0.78 2.09
CA ASN A 119 -13.58 -2.09 2.75
C ASN A 119 -14.91 -2.47 3.42
N GLY A 120 -15.91 -1.58 3.40
CA GLY A 120 -17.20 -1.79 4.05
C GLY A 120 -17.25 -1.26 5.48
N ASP A 121 -18.38 -1.47 6.14
CA ASP A 121 -18.62 -0.99 7.50
C ASP A 121 -18.08 -2.01 8.51
N LEU A 122 -17.17 -1.55 9.37
CA LEU A 122 -16.44 -2.37 10.35
C LEU A 122 -16.59 -1.74 11.73
N GLU A 123 -16.81 -2.51 12.78
CA GLU A 123 -16.98 -1.94 14.12
C GLU A 123 -15.75 -1.11 14.54
N MET A 124 -14.55 -1.66 14.32
CA MET A 124 -13.28 -0.99 14.57
C MET A 124 -12.43 -0.94 13.30
N THR A 125 -11.68 0.15 13.12
CA THR A 125 -10.75 0.31 12.00
C THR A 125 -9.36 0.73 12.47
N PRO A 126 -8.31 0.50 11.66
CA PRO A 126 -6.96 1.02 11.92
C PRO A 126 -6.88 2.55 12.06
N PHE A 127 -7.92 3.28 11.65
CA PHE A 127 -7.99 4.75 11.71
C PHE A 127 -8.91 5.25 12.81
N HIS A 128 -9.30 4.40 13.76
CA HIS A 128 -10.03 4.83 14.94
C HIS A 128 -9.26 5.95 15.66
N PHE A 129 -9.96 7.00 16.07
CA PHE A 129 -9.39 8.17 16.75
C PHE A 129 -9.05 7.84 18.21
N ASP A 130 -7.88 7.22 18.40
CA ASP A 130 -7.25 6.94 19.69
C ASP A 130 -5.76 6.66 19.47
N ASP A 131 -5.00 6.51 20.56
CA ASP A 131 -3.59 6.12 20.55
C ASP A 131 -3.40 4.84 19.72
N TRP A 132 -2.43 4.87 18.80
CA TRP A 132 -2.25 3.76 17.87
C TRP A 132 -1.89 2.45 18.58
N SER A 133 -1.12 2.51 19.66
CA SER A 133 -0.73 1.31 20.38
C SER A 133 -1.93 0.60 21.03
N ALA A 134 -2.95 1.36 21.46
CA ALA A 134 -4.21 0.84 21.95
C ALA A 134 -5.07 0.28 20.81
N VAL A 135 -5.30 1.09 19.76
CA VAL A 135 -6.09 0.69 18.57
C VAL A 135 -5.57 -0.61 17.97
N LYS A 136 -4.25 -0.70 17.77
CA LYS A 136 -3.58 -1.86 17.22
C LYS A 136 -3.79 -3.11 18.07
N ARG A 137 -3.72 -2.99 19.39
CA ARG A 137 -3.91 -4.11 20.33
C ARG A 137 -5.32 -4.66 20.27
N GLU A 138 -6.32 -3.78 20.22
CA GLU A 138 -7.73 -4.16 20.11
C GLU A 138 -8.01 -4.83 18.76
N LEU A 139 -7.50 -4.27 17.67
CA LEU A 139 -7.60 -4.86 16.34
C LEU A 139 -6.96 -6.25 16.29
N GLU A 140 -5.75 -6.42 16.84
CA GLU A 140 -5.09 -7.72 16.93
C GLU A 140 -5.87 -8.72 17.80
N ALA A 141 -6.52 -8.26 18.88
CA ALA A 141 -7.35 -9.09 19.75
C ALA A 141 -8.61 -9.63 19.04
N ILE A 142 -9.16 -8.89 18.08
CA ILE A 142 -10.28 -9.34 17.23
C ILE A 142 -9.82 -10.09 15.96
N GLY A 143 -8.53 -10.43 15.86
CA GLY A 143 -7.96 -11.21 14.76
C GLY A 143 -7.52 -10.39 13.55
N TRP A 144 -7.51 -9.06 13.63
CA TRP A 144 -6.97 -8.22 12.57
C TRP A 144 -5.45 -8.37 12.48
N GLY A 145 -4.93 -8.56 11.27
CA GLY A 145 -3.48 -8.60 11.03
C GLY A 145 -2.85 -9.99 11.15
N GLN A 146 -3.64 -11.05 11.34
CA GLN A 146 -3.22 -12.43 11.10
C GLN A 146 -3.21 -12.79 9.61
#